data_AF-A0A6M3K517-F1
#
_entry.id   AF-A0A6M3K517-F1
#
_cell.length_a   1.000
_cell.length_b   1.000
_cell.length_c   1.000
_cell.angle_alpha   90.00
_cell.angle_beta   90.00
_cell.angle_gamma   90.00
#
_symmetry.space_group_name_H-M   'P 1'
#
loop_
_entity.id
_entity.type
_entity.pdbx_description
1 polymer ?
#
loop_
_entity_poly.entity_id
_entity_poly.type
_entity_poly.pdbx_seq_one_letter_code
_entity_poly.pdbx_strand_id
1 'polypeptide(L)'
;MKEEFYKPSEIKYNSAQVKWLLRNVLFRDNWPSDHKETGYSGGKGHTVGHHANFETTRMIIGELSARLRMCGKAGLYLEYITIIDYEDSNYLIDRLSFYNGSTPREIAYLLNMAMRYCCGKKRKQVTFEKFCIYTKSRDNKRRRSKSPSGVEEK
;
A
#
# COMPACT_ATOMS: atom_id res chain seq x y z
N MET A 1 -15.77 -27.30 -12.47
CA MET A 1 -15.43 -26.34 -13.53
C MET A 1 -14.74 -25.17 -12.85
N LYS A 2 -13.45 -24.99 -13.18
CA LYS A 2 -12.49 -23.89 -12.95
C LYS A 2 -12.64 -22.98 -11.72
N GLU A 3 -11.68 -23.15 -10.82
CA GLU A 3 -11.22 -22.14 -9.86
C GLU A 3 -10.75 -20.88 -10.62
N GLU A 4 -11.57 -19.83 -10.62
CA GLU A 4 -11.13 -18.49 -11.04
C GLU A 4 -11.09 -17.58 -9.82
N PHE A 5 -10.07 -17.81 -8.99
CA PHE A 5 -9.64 -16.82 -8.01
C PHE A 5 -9.11 -15.60 -8.77
N TYR A 6 -9.51 -14.39 -8.36
CA TYR A 6 -8.62 -13.25 -8.54
C TYR A 6 -7.29 -13.64 -7.90
N LYS A 7 -6.20 -13.67 -8.68
CA LYS A 7 -4.90 -13.84 -8.05
C LYS A 7 -4.72 -12.64 -7.12
N PRO A 8 -4.23 -12.79 -5.88
CA PRO A 8 -3.85 -11.70 -4.98
C PRO A 8 -3.15 -10.50 -5.68
N SER A 9 -2.44 -10.76 -6.77
CA SER A 9 -1.77 -9.78 -7.63
C SER A 9 -2.66 -8.90 -8.52
N GLU A 10 -3.93 -9.22 -8.69
CA GLU A 10 -4.84 -8.58 -9.66
C GLU A 10 -5.60 -7.40 -9.06
N ILE A 11 -5.87 -7.45 -7.76
CA ILE A 11 -6.53 -6.35 -7.05
C ILE A 11 -5.54 -5.23 -6.75
N LYS A 12 -5.79 -4.08 -7.37
CA LYS A 12 -4.96 -2.88 -7.28
C LYS A 12 -5.75 -1.77 -6.62
N TYR A 13 -5.13 -1.13 -5.63
CA TYR A 13 -5.67 0.04 -4.95
C TYR A 13 -4.78 1.26 -5.20
N ASN A 14 -5.36 2.44 -5.14
CA ASN A 14 -4.63 3.67 -4.92
C ASN A 14 -4.43 3.90 -3.42
N SER A 15 -3.54 4.82 -3.05
CA SER A 15 -3.21 5.06 -1.65
C SER A 15 -4.39 5.60 -0.83
N ALA A 16 -5.31 6.35 -1.44
CA ALA A 16 -6.49 6.87 -0.75
C ALA A 16 -7.46 5.74 -0.39
N GLN A 17 -7.68 4.80 -1.32
CA GLN A 17 -8.47 3.59 -1.09
C GLN A 17 -7.86 2.72 0.03
N VAL A 18 -6.54 2.51 0.01
CA VAL A 18 -5.86 1.76 1.08
C VAL A 18 -6.05 2.45 2.43
N LYS A 19 -5.83 3.76 2.51
CA LYS A 19 -6.05 4.53 3.75
C LYS A 19 -7.50 4.41 4.25
N TRP A 20 -8.46 4.51 3.33
CA TRP A 20 -9.88 4.39 3.66
C TRP A 20 -10.21 2.99 4.19
N LEU A 21 -9.72 1.94 3.52
CA LEU A 21 -9.92 0.54 3.92
C LEU A 21 -9.28 0.24 5.28
N LEU A 22 -8.05 0.73 5.52
CA LEU A 22 -7.39 0.61 6.81
C LEU A 22 -8.25 1.24 7.90
N ARG A 23 -8.60 2.52 7.74
CA ARG A 23 -9.30 3.31 8.76
C ARG A 23 -10.70 2.78 9.08
N ASN A 24 -11.49 2.48 8.04
CA ASN A 24 -12.92 2.23 8.21
C ASN A 24 -13.24 0.74 8.30
N VAL A 25 -12.52 -0.10 7.60
CA VAL A 25 -12.89 -1.52 7.49
C VAL A 25 -12.08 -2.38 8.44
N LEU A 26 -10.75 -2.25 8.42
CA LEU A 26 -9.92 -3.11 9.26
C LEU A 26 -10.00 -2.78 10.75
N PHE A 27 -10.19 -1.51 11.10
CA PHE A 27 -10.19 -1.07 12.49
C PHE A 27 -11.55 -0.67 13.05
N ARG A 28 -12.55 -0.40 12.20
CA ARG A 28 -13.88 0.05 12.63
C ARG A 28 -15.02 -0.87 12.16
N ASP A 29 -14.70 -1.93 11.41
CA ASP A 29 -15.65 -2.88 10.77
C ASP A 29 -16.80 -2.19 10.00
N ASN A 30 -16.57 -0.96 9.56
CA ASN A 30 -17.53 -0.14 8.83
C ASN A 30 -17.26 -0.25 7.33
N TRP A 31 -17.92 -1.21 6.69
CA TRP A 31 -18.04 -1.24 5.23
C TRP A 31 -19.07 -0.20 4.78
N PRO A 32 -18.85 0.56 3.69
CA PRO A 32 -19.82 1.56 3.28
C PRO A 32 -21.02 0.87 2.64
N SER A 33 -22.19 1.49 2.76
CA SER A 33 -23.44 1.01 2.18
C SER A 33 -23.43 1.09 0.66
N ASP A 34 -22.71 2.05 0.06
CA ASP A 34 -22.48 2.12 -1.38
C ASP A 34 -21.01 1.83 -1.74
N HIS A 35 -20.80 0.83 -2.60
CA HIS A 35 -19.50 0.48 -3.18
C HIS A 35 -18.78 1.66 -3.86
N LYS A 36 -19.51 2.66 -4.39
CA LYS A 36 -18.91 3.86 -5.00
C LYS A 36 -18.16 4.72 -3.98
N GLU A 37 -18.56 4.68 -2.70
CA GLU A 37 -17.92 5.44 -1.62
C GLU A 37 -16.55 4.87 -1.22
N THR A 38 -16.28 3.60 -1.52
CA THR A 38 -14.93 3.02 -1.37
C THR A 38 -13.94 3.56 -2.41
N GLY A 39 -14.44 4.26 -3.45
CA GLY A 39 -13.67 4.67 -4.62
C GLY A 39 -13.30 3.51 -5.55
N TYR A 40 -13.86 2.31 -5.37
CA TYR A 40 -13.59 1.12 -6.17
C TYR A 40 -14.08 1.31 -7.62
N SER A 41 -13.16 1.57 -8.53
CA SER A 41 -13.39 1.39 -9.95
C SER A 41 -12.98 -0.04 -10.29
N GLY A 42 -13.97 -0.92 -10.43
CA GLY A 42 -13.74 -2.27 -10.96
C GLY A 42 -12.87 -2.19 -12.22
N GLY A 43 -11.93 -3.12 -12.36
CA GLY A 43 -10.99 -3.13 -13.49
C GLY A 43 -11.72 -2.99 -14.83
N LYS A 44 -11.10 -2.30 -15.79
CA LYS A 44 -11.60 -2.23 -17.17
C LYS A 44 -11.67 -3.65 -17.75
N GLY A 45 -12.88 -4.21 -17.80
CA GLY A 45 -13.14 -5.59 -18.23
C GLY A 45 -13.93 -6.33 -17.17
N HIS A 46 -15.25 -6.18 -17.19
CA HIS A 46 -16.15 -6.99 -16.38
C HIS A 46 -16.17 -8.42 -16.91
N THR A 47 -15.50 -9.34 -16.22
CA THR A 47 -15.93 -10.74 -16.18
C THR A 47 -16.85 -10.86 -14.97
N VAL A 48 -18.16 -10.87 -15.22
CA VAL A 48 -19.18 -11.06 -14.17
C VAL A 48 -19.13 -12.53 -13.76
N GLY A 49 -18.27 -12.85 -12.78
CA GLY A 49 -18.37 -14.10 -12.04
C GLY A 49 -19.61 -14.08 -11.15
N HIS A 50 -20.21 -15.24 -10.90
CA HIS A 50 -21.33 -15.42 -9.96
C HIS A 50 -20.87 -15.28 -8.50
N HIS A 51 -20.35 -14.12 -8.13
CA HIS A 51 -19.97 -13.79 -6.77
C HIS A 51 -20.93 -12.78 -6.18
N ALA A 52 -21.29 -12.99 -4.92
CA ALA A 52 -22.01 -12.00 -4.18
C ALA A 52 -21.06 -10.86 -3.76
N ASN A 53 -21.56 -9.62 -3.72
CA ASN A 53 -20.74 -8.44 -3.41
C ASN A 53 -19.97 -8.57 -2.08
N PHE A 54 -20.54 -9.28 -1.09
CA PHE A 54 -19.90 -9.51 0.21
C PHE A 54 -18.63 -10.38 0.13
N GLU A 55 -18.52 -11.27 -0.86
CA GLU A 55 -17.34 -12.14 -1.05
C GLU A 55 -16.15 -11.29 -1.50
N THR A 56 -16.40 -10.37 -2.43
CA THR A 56 -15.39 -9.41 -2.92
C THR A 56 -14.86 -8.55 -1.77
N THR A 57 -15.76 -8.07 -0.90
CA THR A 57 -15.41 -7.33 0.32
C THR A 57 -14.47 -8.12 1.23
N ARG A 58 -14.83 -9.37 1.59
CA ARG A 58 -14.01 -10.20 2.49
C ARG A 58 -12.66 -10.56 1.86
N MET A 59 -12.60 -10.79 0.55
CA MET A 59 -11.34 -10.99 -0.17
C MET A 59 -10.42 -9.77 -0.12
N ILE A 60 -10.97 -8.57 -0.32
CA ILE A 60 -10.22 -7.30 -0.23
C ILE A 60 -9.61 -7.12 1.16
N ILE A 61 -10.40 -7.37 2.21
CA ILE A 61 -9.96 -7.27 3.61
C ILE A 61 -8.85 -8.28 3.86
N GLY A 62 -9.07 -9.56 3.53
CA GLY A 62 -8.10 -10.62 3.76
C GLY A 62 -6.76 -10.38 3.06
N GLU A 63 -6.79 -9.91 1.81
CA GLU A 63 -5.59 -9.56 1.05
C GLU A 63 -4.84 -8.39 1.69
N LEU A 64 -5.55 -7.33 2.08
CA LEU A 64 -4.93 -6.17 2.71
C LEU A 64 -4.32 -6.53 4.08
N SER A 65 -5.02 -7.32 4.90
CA SER A 65 -4.49 -7.85 6.17
C SER A 65 -3.24 -8.69 5.95
N ALA A 66 -3.23 -9.58 4.96
CA ALA A 66 -2.07 -10.39 4.64
C ALA A 66 -0.88 -9.51 4.22
N ARG A 67 -1.13 -8.46 3.42
CA ARG A 67 -0.10 -7.49 3.01
C ARG A 67 0.50 -6.72 4.18
N LEU A 68 -0.33 -6.23 5.11
CA LEU A 68 0.14 -5.52 6.30
C LEU A 68 1.02 -6.42 7.16
N ARG A 69 0.59 -7.67 7.40
CA ARG A 69 1.38 -8.66 8.14
C ARG A 69 2.73 -8.92 7.47
N MET A 70 2.76 -9.03 6.14
CA MET A 70 4.02 -9.19 5.39
C MET A 70 4.96 -7.97 5.48
N CYS A 71 4.44 -6.77 5.74
CA CYS A 71 5.26 -5.58 5.98
C CYS A 71 5.93 -5.59 7.37
N GLY A 72 5.52 -6.49 8.27
CA GLY A 72 6.04 -6.58 9.64
C GLY A 72 5.87 -5.24 10.38
N LYS A 73 6.98 -4.74 10.94
CA LYS A 73 7.03 -3.48 11.69
C LYS A 73 6.52 -2.27 10.90
N ALA A 74 6.77 -2.23 9.59
CA ALA A 74 6.27 -1.16 8.74
C ALA A 74 4.75 -1.22 8.54
N GLY A 75 4.18 -2.44 8.58
CA GLY A 75 2.73 -2.65 8.60
C GLY A 75 2.15 -2.06 9.87
N LEU A 76 2.68 -2.45 11.04
CA LEU A 76 2.24 -1.93 12.33
C LEU A 76 2.27 -0.40 12.41
N TYR A 77 3.34 0.24 11.91
CA TYR A 77 3.42 1.72 11.89
C TYR A 77 2.38 2.36 10.98
N LEU A 78 2.10 1.71 9.85
CA LEU A 78 1.06 2.17 8.94
C LEU A 78 -0.31 2.09 9.61
N GLU A 79 -0.60 1.00 10.32
CA GLU A 79 -1.84 0.84 11.09
C GLU A 79 -2.01 1.97 12.11
N TYR A 80 -1.02 2.19 12.97
CA TYR A 80 -1.04 3.26 13.99
C TYR A 80 -1.30 4.64 13.40
N ILE A 81 -0.60 5.01 12.33
CA ILE A 81 -0.74 6.33 11.70
C ILE A 81 -2.11 6.47 11.00
N THR A 82 -2.69 5.38 10.52
CA THR A 82 -4.05 5.42 9.93
C THR A 82 -5.17 5.53 10.95
N ILE A 83 -4.97 5.06 12.18
CA ILE A 83 -5.98 5.11 13.25
C ILE A 83 -6.03 6.50 13.90
N ILE A 84 -4.87 7.13 14.14
CA ILE A 84 -4.73 8.36 14.93
C ILE A 84 -5.17 9.63 14.18
N ASP A 85 -5.54 9.52 12.90
CA ASP A 85 -6.07 10.61 12.08
C ASP A 85 -5.11 11.80 11.92
N TYR A 86 -4.13 11.60 11.02
CA TYR A 86 -3.33 12.55 10.22
C TYR A 86 -2.75 13.87 10.77
N GLU A 87 -3.44 14.60 11.65
CA GLU A 87 -3.03 15.95 12.10
C GLU A 87 -1.65 15.94 12.78
N ASP A 88 -1.25 14.80 13.36
CA ASP A 88 0.06 14.67 14.01
C ASP A 88 0.92 13.51 13.48
N SER A 89 0.76 13.19 12.19
CA SER A 89 1.58 12.15 11.55
C SER A 89 3.08 12.45 11.61
N ASN A 90 3.48 13.73 11.63
CA ASN A 90 4.87 14.14 11.80
C ASN A 90 5.39 13.83 13.22
N TYR A 91 4.62 14.14 14.27
CA TYR A 91 4.99 13.76 15.64
C TYR A 91 5.17 12.25 15.79
N LEU A 92 4.25 11.45 15.24
CA LEU A 92 4.38 10.00 15.28
C LEU A 92 5.62 9.52 14.52
N ILE A 93 5.90 10.07 13.34
CA ILE A 93 7.12 9.76 12.58
C ILE A 93 8.36 10.12 13.40
N ASP A 94 8.39 11.28 14.06
CA ASP A 94 9.51 11.73 14.88
C ASP A 94 9.71 10.83 16.10
N ARG A 95 8.63 10.46 16.80
CA ARG A 95 8.69 9.52 17.94
C ARG A 95 9.15 8.14 17.51
N LEU A 96 8.60 7.62 16.41
CA LEU A 96 9.05 6.35 15.84
C LEU A 96 10.52 6.42 15.44
N SER A 97 10.98 7.55 14.90
CA SER A 97 12.38 7.72 14.52
C SER A 97 13.31 7.62 15.74
N PHE A 98 12.95 8.29 16.84
CA PHE A 98 13.66 8.23 18.11
C PHE A 98 13.74 6.80 18.67
N TYR A 99 12.60 6.09 18.78
CA TYR A 99 12.58 4.73 19.32
C TYR A 99 13.30 3.68 18.46
N ASN A 100 13.47 3.96 17.16
CA ASN A 100 14.14 3.06 16.23
C ASN A 100 15.62 3.39 16.02
N GLY A 101 16.13 4.48 16.61
CA GLY A 101 17.46 5.00 16.26
C GLY A 101 17.58 5.30 14.76
N SER A 102 16.49 5.75 14.13
CA SER A 102 16.41 6.06 12.70
C SER A 102 16.08 7.53 12.50
N THR A 103 16.24 8.03 11.29
CA THR A 103 15.81 9.38 10.93
C THR A 103 14.30 9.43 10.60
N PRO A 104 13.62 10.57 10.81
CA PRO A 104 12.23 10.76 10.36
C PRO A 104 12.04 10.44 8.86
N ARG A 105 13.05 10.78 8.06
CA ARG A 105 13.07 10.51 6.62
C ARG A 105 13.05 9.02 6.30
N GLU A 106 13.77 8.19 7.05
CA GLU A 106 13.80 6.75 6.88
C GLU A 106 12.47 6.10 7.27
N ILE A 107 11.86 6.55 8.38
CA ILE A 107 10.53 6.11 8.79
C ILE A 107 9.48 6.50 7.75
N ALA A 108 9.47 7.75 7.28
CA ALA A 108 8.58 8.21 6.23
C ALA A 108 8.75 7.40 4.93
N TYR A 109 10.01 7.10 4.55
CA TYR A 109 10.30 6.25 3.40
C TYR A 109 9.76 4.82 3.60
N LEU A 110 9.97 4.23 4.78
CA LEU A 110 9.49 2.90 5.13
C LEU A 110 7.96 2.81 5.04
N LEU A 111 7.25 3.81 5.58
CA LEU A 111 5.79 3.92 5.51
C LEU A 111 5.29 4.07 4.08
N ASN A 112 5.96 4.90 3.27
CA ASN A 112 5.65 5.03 1.85
C ASN A 112 5.80 3.70 1.12
N MET A 113 6.85 2.94 1.43
CA MET A 113 7.08 1.61 0.87
C MET A 113 5.99 0.62 1.29
N ALA A 114 5.60 0.59 2.57
CA ALA A 114 4.51 -0.24 3.06
C ALA A 114 3.18 0.10 2.36
N MET A 115 2.86 1.40 2.23
CA MET A 115 1.69 1.88 1.51
C MET A 115 1.70 1.43 0.04
N ARG A 116 2.82 1.62 -0.66
CA ARG A 116 2.96 1.21 -2.07
C ARG A 116 2.83 -0.30 -2.26
N TYR A 117 3.30 -1.08 -1.29
CA TYR A 117 3.14 -2.53 -1.28
C TYR A 117 1.67 -2.93 -1.09
N CYS A 118 0.98 -2.29 -0.14
CA CYS A 118 -0.44 -2.50 0.14
C CYS A 118 -1.32 -2.12 -1.06
N CYS A 119 -0.95 -1.10 -1.83
CA CYS A 119 -1.64 -0.71 -3.07
C CYS A 119 -1.61 -1.79 -4.18
N GLY A 120 -0.71 -2.78 -4.12
CA GLY A 120 -0.64 -3.86 -5.10
C GLY A 120 -0.15 -3.47 -6.51
N LYS A 121 0.04 -2.18 -6.80
CA LYS A 121 0.46 -1.69 -8.13
C LYS A 121 1.86 -2.21 -8.49
N LYS A 122 1.93 -3.02 -9.57
CA LYS A 122 3.17 -3.59 -10.14
C LYS A 122 3.93 -4.55 -9.21
N ARG A 123 3.22 -5.23 -8.29
CA ARG A 123 3.84 -6.21 -7.40
C ARG A 123 4.14 -7.49 -8.17
N LYS A 124 5.40 -7.64 -8.62
CA LYS A 124 5.96 -8.92 -9.09
C LYS A 124 6.58 -9.75 -7.96
N GLN A 125 6.61 -9.20 -6.74
CA GLN A 125 7.38 -9.74 -5.61
C GLN A 125 6.46 -10.19 -4.49
N VAL A 126 6.65 -11.43 -4.01
CA VAL A 126 5.78 -12.05 -3.00
C VAL A 126 6.06 -11.53 -1.60
N THR A 127 7.27 -11.04 -1.30
CA THR A 127 7.62 -10.51 0.03
C THR A 127 7.85 -9.01 0.02
N PHE A 128 7.62 -8.36 1.16
CA PHE A 128 7.83 -6.92 1.32
C PHE A 128 9.30 -6.54 1.16
N GLU A 129 10.21 -7.36 1.67
CA GLU A 129 11.66 -7.16 1.53
C GLU A 129 12.11 -7.15 0.05
N LYS A 130 11.70 -8.16 -0.73
CA LYS A 130 12.00 -8.22 -2.17
C LYS A 130 11.40 -7.03 -2.91
N PHE A 131 10.21 -6.60 -2.51
CA PHE A 131 9.58 -5.39 -3.05
C PHE A 131 10.40 -4.12 -2.74
N CYS A 132 10.94 -4.01 -1.52
CA CYS A 132 11.79 -2.89 -1.10
C CYS A 132 13.08 -2.82 -1.92
N ILE A 133 13.79 -3.95 -2.05
CA ILE A 133 15.03 -4.05 -2.84
C ILE A 133 14.78 -3.66 -4.31
N TYR A 134 13.75 -4.24 -4.92
CA TYR A 134 13.39 -3.96 -6.31
C TYR A 134 13.07 -2.48 -6.54
N THR A 135 12.28 -1.89 -5.63
CA THR A 135 11.88 -0.48 -5.74
C THR A 135 13.06 0.46 -5.57
N LYS A 136 13.94 0.22 -4.58
CA LYS A 136 15.18 1.00 -4.38
C LYS A 136 16.04 0.99 -5.63
N SER A 137 16.28 -0.19 -6.22
CA SER A 137 17.05 -0.34 -7.46
C SER A 137 16.45 0.46 -8.62
N ARG A 138 15.13 0.37 -8.80
CA ARG A 138 14.42 1.11 -9.86
C ARG A 138 14.47 2.63 -9.67
N ASP A 139 14.29 3.09 -8.44
CA ASP A 139 14.29 4.53 -8.14
C ASP A 139 15.71 5.10 -8.30
N ASN A 140 16.76 4.34 -7.97
CA ASN A 140 18.16 4.69 -8.27
C ASN A 140 18.43 4.79 -9.78
N LYS A 141 17.97 3.82 -10.57
CA LYS A 141 18.12 3.84 -12.04
C LYS A 141 17.48 5.09 -12.65
N ARG A 142 16.30 5.49 -12.15
CA ARG A 142 15.58 6.71 -12.59
C ARG A 142 16.29 8.01 -12.22
N ARG A 143 17.01 8.05 -11.09
CA ARG A 143 17.81 9.22 -10.70
C ARG A 143 19.00 9.38 -11.63
N ARG A 144 19.72 8.29 -11.94
CA ARG A 144 20.86 8.30 -12.87
C ARG A 144 20.47 8.75 -14.29
N SER A 145 19.29 8.35 -14.77
CA SER A 145 18.80 8.77 -16.08
C SER A 145 18.30 10.22 -16.15
N LYS A 146 18.22 10.92 -15.01
CA LYS A 146 17.78 12.33 -14.91
C LYS A 146 18.92 13.30 -14.58
N SER A 147 20.13 12.79 -14.34
CA SER A 147 21.32 13.61 -14.23
C SER A 147 21.57 14.26 -15.61
N PRO A 148 21.59 15.59 -15.72
CA PRO A 148 21.87 16.25 -16.99
C PRO A 148 23.29 15.90 -17.40
N SER A 149 23.41 15.22 -18.54
CA SER A 149 24.65 15.09 -19.28
C SER A 149 25.03 16.48 -19.81
N GLY A 150 26.11 17.05 -19.29
CA GLY A 150 26.75 18.24 -19.85
C GLY A 150 26.58 19.51 -19.02
N VAL A 151 27.44 19.70 -18.03
CA VAL A 151 28.03 21.02 -17.80
C VAL A 151 29.30 21.01 -18.64
N GLU A 152 29.24 21.56 -19.85
CA GLU A 152 30.45 21.96 -20.57
C GLU A 152 31.02 23.14 -19.79
N GLU A 153 32.15 22.92 -19.11
CA GLU A 153 33.00 24.00 -18.64
C GLU A 153 33.52 24.78 -19.87
N LYS A 154 33.16 26.06 -19.94
CA LYS A 154 33.85 27.06 -20.76
C LYS A 154 34.42 28.13 -19.84
#